data_AF-A0A165WDG1-F1
#
_entry.id   AF-A0A165WDG1-F1
#
_cell.length_a   1.000
_cell.length_b   1.000
_cell.length_c   1.000
_cell.angle_alpha   90.00
_cell.angle_beta   90.00
_cell.angle_gamma   90.00
#
_symmetry.space_group_name_H-M   'P 1'
#
loop_
_entity.id
_entity.type
_entity.pdbx_description
1 polymer ?
#
loop_
_entity_poly.entity_id
_entity_poly.type
_entity_poly.pdbx_seq_one_letter_code
_entity_poly.pdbx_strand_id
1 'polypeptide(L)'
;KYSGTLNFSARSDKHSATIAAFTHFAYEGMQKAAVFCDIQGQPGKLSNGHFGIYLFDLMMHTLESLNRYAGDHGEIGLKAFVRDHECNHICDALLL
;
A
#
# COMPACT_ATOMS: atom_id res chain seq x y z
N LYS A 1 -8.32 6.57 5.41
CA LYS A 1 -7.91 6.09 4.06
C LYS A 1 -6.54 6.65 3.72
N TYR A 2 -5.64 5.79 3.22
CA TYR A 2 -4.22 6.06 2.97
C TYR A 2 -3.86 5.90 1.49
N SER A 3 -4.52 5.01 0.77
CA SER A 3 -4.51 4.97 -0.70
C SER A 3 -5.92 4.72 -1.23
N GLY A 4 -6.15 5.06 -2.51
CA GLY A 4 -7.32 4.63 -3.26
C GLY A 4 -7.04 3.36 -4.05
N THR A 5 -8.01 2.93 -4.85
CA THR A 5 -7.81 1.82 -5.79
C THR A 5 -6.74 2.16 -6.83
N LEU A 6 -6.81 3.33 -7.48
CA LEU A 6 -5.89 3.73 -8.55
C LEU A 6 -5.12 5.02 -8.23
N ASN A 7 -4.99 5.37 -6.94
CA ASN A 7 -4.28 6.55 -6.48
C ASN A 7 -3.41 6.19 -5.27
N PHE A 8 -2.10 6.33 -5.43
CA PHE A 8 -1.10 5.97 -4.42
C PHE A 8 -0.32 7.18 -3.86
N SER A 9 -0.75 8.41 -4.19
CA SER A 9 -0.12 9.61 -3.63
C SER A 9 -0.35 9.67 -2.13
N ALA A 10 0.75 9.65 -1.38
CA ALA A 10 0.72 9.72 0.07
C ALA A 10 0.60 11.17 0.56
N ARG A 11 -0.12 11.38 1.66
CA ARG A 11 -0.03 12.63 2.41
C ARG A 11 1.34 12.74 3.10
N SER A 12 1.76 13.96 3.40
CA SER A 12 3.05 14.24 4.07
C SER A 12 3.08 13.93 5.59
N ASP A 13 2.02 13.32 6.14
CA ASP A 13 1.99 12.94 7.55
C ASP A 13 2.73 11.63 7.82
N LYS A 14 3.22 11.45 9.06
CA LYS A 14 4.06 10.30 9.43
C LYS A 14 3.37 8.95 9.22
N HIS A 15 2.08 8.85 9.51
CA HIS A 15 1.34 7.59 9.33
C HIS A 15 1.21 7.24 7.86
N SER A 16 0.89 8.23 7.02
CA SER A 16 0.82 8.06 5.57
C SER A 16 2.18 7.70 4.97
N ALA A 17 3.27 8.33 5.44
CA ALA A 17 4.63 7.98 5.01
C ALA A 17 4.99 6.53 5.37
N THR A 18 4.68 6.09 6.59
CA THR A 18 4.90 4.69 7.01
C THR A 18 4.10 3.70 6.17
N ILE A 19 2.83 3.99 5.89
CA ILE A 19 1.96 3.09 5.12
C ILE A 19 2.35 3.08 3.64
N ALA A 20 2.78 4.21 3.08
CA ALA A 20 3.33 4.27 1.73
C ALA A 20 4.61 3.42 1.61
N ALA A 21 5.52 3.52 2.58
CA ALA A 21 6.73 2.71 2.62
C ALA A 21 6.43 1.22 2.84
N PHE A 22 5.44 0.87 3.68
CA PHE A 22 4.95 -0.50 3.81
C PHE A 22 4.42 -1.05 2.48
N THR A 23 3.68 -0.23 1.73
CA THR A 23 3.14 -0.61 0.41
C THR A 23 4.27 -0.89 -0.58
N HIS A 24 5.30 -0.02 -0.63
CA HIS A 24 6.49 -0.22 -1.47
C HIS A 24 7.30 -1.43 -1.03
N PHE A 25 7.52 -1.61 0.27
CA PHE A 25 8.20 -2.78 0.83
C PHE A 25 7.50 -4.08 0.40
N ALA A 26 6.18 -4.12 0.52
CA ALA A 26 5.40 -5.28 0.11
C ALA A 26 5.46 -5.51 -1.41
N TYR A 27 5.43 -4.46 -2.22
CA TYR A 27 5.60 -4.54 -3.68
C TYR A 27 6.95 -5.18 -4.06
N GLU A 28 8.05 -4.74 -3.45
CA GLU A 28 9.38 -5.34 -3.66
C GLU A 28 9.42 -6.78 -3.15
N GLY A 29 8.86 -7.06 -1.97
CA GLY A 29 8.77 -8.40 -1.41
C GLY A 29 7.95 -9.38 -2.26
N MET A 30 6.97 -8.87 -3.02
CA MET A 30 6.20 -9.63 -4.01
C MET A 30 6.86 -9.63 -5.40
N GLN A 31 8.16 -9.31 -5.49
CA GLN A 31 8.94 -9.27 -6.73
C GLN A 31 8.29 -8.39 -7.81
N LYS A 32 7.68 -7.27 -7.37
CA LYS A 32 7.00 -6.31 -8.25
C LYS A 32 5.81 -6.90 -9.02
N ALA A 33 5.33 -8.09 -8.62
CA ALA A 33 4.23 -8.79 -9.28
C ALA A 33 2.84 -8.43 -8.72
N ALA A 34 2.79 -7.78 -7.55
CA ALA A 34 1.54 -7.35 -6.95
C ALA A 34 1.76 -6.14 -6.03
N VAL A 35 0.72 -5.34 -5.82
CA VAL A 35 0.74 -4.18 -4.89
C VAL A 35 -0.56 -4.08 -4.12
N PHE A 36 -0.48 -3.75 -2.83
CA PHE A 36 -1.66 -3.45 -2.01
C PHE A 36 -2.22 -2.06 -2.34
N CYS A 37 -3.53 -1.95 -2.44
CA CYS A 37 -4.24 -0.71 -2.72
C CYS A 37 -5.49 -0.55 -1.86
N ASP A 38 -6.14 0.60 -2.00
CA ASP A 38 -7.32 1.01 -1.22
C ASP A 38 -7.13 0.90 0.30
N ILE A 39 -5.92 1.19 0.79
CA ILE A 39 -5.56 0.94 2.18
C ILE A 39 -6.37 1.87 3.09
N GLN A 40 -7.22 1.28 3.92
CA GLN A 40 -7.97 1.98 4.95
C GLN A 40 -7.39 1.68 6.32
N GLY A 41 -7.66 2.57 7.27
CA GLY A 41 -7.25 2.28 8.63
C GLY A 41 -7.87 3.19 9.66
N GLN A 42 -7.91 2.66 10.88
CA GLN A 42 -8.52 3.30 12.03
C GLN A 42 -7.56 3.19 13.24
N PRO A 43 -7.28 4.31 13.94
CA PRO A 43 -6.53 4.27 15.17
C PRO A 43 -7.29 3.49 16.25
N GLY A 44 -6.57 2.70 17.05
CA GLY A 44 -7.17 1.92 18.12
C GLY A 44 -6.17 1.18 18.98
N LYS A 45 -6.66 0.58 20.05
CA LYS A 45 -5.86 -0.30 20.91
C LYS A 45 -5.69 -1.65 20.22
N LEU A 46 -4.44 -2.00 19.90
CA LEU A 46 -4.02 -3.27 19.30
C LEU A 46 -4.14 -4.42 20.31
N SER A 47 -4.14 -5.65 19.81
CA SER A 47 -4.20 -6.88 20.63
C SER A 47 -3.02 -7.02 21.60
N ASN A 48 -1.88 -6.42 21.28
CA ASN A 48 -0.71 -6.34 22.16
C ASN A 48 -0.83 -5.26 23.25
N GLY A 49 -1.98 -4.59 23.35
CA GLY A 49 -2.24 -3.55 24.32
C GLY A 49 -1.74 -2.15 23.96
N HIS A 50 -0.93 -2.00 22.90
CA HIS A 50 -0.41 -0.72 22.44
C HIS A 50 -1.43 0.01 21.56
N PHE A 51 -1.30 1.34 21.45
CA PHE A 51 -2.09 2.11 20.49
C PHE A 51 -1.42 2.06 19.11
N GLY A 52 -2.19 1.83 18.06
CA GLY A 52 -1.71 1.76 16.69
C GLY A 52 -2.83 1.97 15.69
N ILE A 53 -2.58 1.59 14.44
CA ILE A 53 -3.56 1.70 13.35
C ILE A 53 -3.90 0.30 12.88
N TYR A 54 -5.19 -0.05 12.93
CA TYR A 54 -5.70 -1.24 12.25
C TYR A 54 -5.86 -0.91 10.77
N LEU A 55 -5.19 -1.67 9.90
CA LEU A 55 -5.43 -1.62 8.46
C LEU A 55 -6.48 -2.67 8.10
N PHE A 56 -7.46 -2.28 7.28
CA PHE A 56 -8.57 -3.15 6.89
C PHE A 56 -9.00 -2.85 5.45
N ASP A 57 -9.81 -3.75 4.89
CA ASP A 57 -10.31 -3.70 3.51
C ASP A 57 -9.22 -3.49 2.46
N LEU A 58 -8.06 -4.13 2.66
CA LEU A 58 -6.96 -4.13 1.71
C LEU A 58 -7.40 -4.78 0.40
N MET A 59 -7.19 -4.06 -0.70
CA MET A 59 -7.28 -4.60 -2.06
C MET A 59 -5.88 -4.82 -2.62
N MET A 60 -5.79 -5.51 -3.75
CA MET A 60 -4.52 -5.81 -4.40
C MET A 60 -4.66 -5.73 -5.91
N HIS A 61 -3.61 -5.26 -6.58
CA HIS A 61 -3.43 -5.43 -8.01
C HIS A 61 -2.37 -6.48 -8.28
N THR A 62 -2.61 -7.39 -9.23
CA THR A 62 -1.71 -8.52 -9.49
C THR A 62 -1.41 -8.71 -10.98
N LEU A 63 -0.22 -9.19 -11.34
CA LEU A 63 0.12 -9.58 -12.71
C LEU A 63 -0.52 -10.92 -13.13
N GLU A 64 -0.87 -11.79 -12.18
CA GLU A 64 -1.53 -13.06 -12.47
C GLU A 64 -3.02 -12.89 -12.76
N SER A 65 -3.51 -13.53 -13.83
CA SER A 65 -4.91 -13.62 -14.28
C SER A 65 -5.88 -12.57 -13.72
N LEU A 66 -6.18 -11.55 -14.53
CA LEU A 66 -7.21 -10.54 -14.29
C LEU A 66 -8.48 -11.18 -13.69
N ASN A 67 -9.05 -10.55 -12.65
CA ASN A 67 -10.31 -10.90 -11.96
C ASN A 67 -10.26 -11.94 -10.82
N ARG A 68 -9.11 -12.24 -10.20
CA ARG A 68 -9.11 -13.08 -8.97
C ARG A 68 -9.67 -12.34 -7.75
N TYR A 69 -9.49 -11.02 -7.68
CA TYR A 69 -9.89 -10.20 -6.54
C TYR A 69 -10.80 -9.05 -6.98
N ALA A 70 -11.79 -8.74 -6.15
CA ALA A 70 -12.64 -7.58 -6.38
C ALA A 70 -11.78 -6.31 -6.37
N GLY A 71 -11.89 -5.47 -7.41
CA GLY A 71 -11.11 -4.26 -7.56
C GLY A 71 -9.67 -4.46 -8.06
N ASP A 72 -9.27 -5.67 -8.48
CA ASP A 72 -7.98 -5.90 -9.14
C ASP A 72 -8.00 -5.38 -10.60
N HIS A 73 -7.21 -4.35 -10.88
CA HIS A 73 -7.05 -3.75 -12.20
C HIS A 73 -5.78 -4.22 -12.93
N GLY A 74 -5.13 -5.26 -12.40
CA GLY A 74 -3.92 -5.87 -12.92
C GLY A 74 -2.82 -4.86 -13.21
N GLU A 75 -2.24 -4.95 -14.42
CA GLU A 75 -1.12 -4.11 -14.85
C GLU A 75 -1.44 -2.60 -14.81
N ILE A 76 -2.71 -2.21 -15.04
CA ILE A 76 -3.11 -0.79 -14.94
C ILE A 76 -2.92 -0.30 -13.50
N GLY A 77 -3.31 -1.12 -12.53
CA GLY A 77 -3.14 -0.84 -11.12
C GLY A 77 -1.67 -0.77 -10.68
N LEU A 78 -0.84 -1.70 -11.17
CA LEU A 78 0.61 -1.66 -10.91
C LEU A 78 1.26 -0.40 -11.50
N LYS A 79 0.89 -0.03 -12.73
CA LYS A 79 1.39 1.20 -13.38
C LYS A 79 0.97 2.46 -12.62
N ALA A 80 -0.25 2.48 -12.06
CA ALA A 80 -0.69 3.59 -11.21
C ALA A 80 0.17 3.72 -9.96
N PHE A 81 0.53 2.60 -9.30
CA PHE A 81 1.46 2.62 -8.17
C PHE A 81 2.82 3.19 -8.55
N VAL A 82 3.47 2.67 -9.61
CA VAL A 82 4.79 3.14 -10.05
C VAL A 82 4.78 4.62 -10.43
N ARG A 83 3.67 5.11 -11.00
CA ARG A 83 3.51 6.51 -11.39
C ARG A 83 3.33 7.44 -10.18
N ASP A 84 2.52 7.04 -9.21
CA ASP A 84 2.04 7.93 -8.13
C ASP A 84 2.86 7.81 -6.84
N HIS A 85 3.60 6.70 -6.66
CA HIS A 85 4.42 6.50 -5.47
C HIS A 85 5.69 7.36 -5.53
N GLU A 86 5.86 8.19 -4.52
CA GLU A 86 7.12 8.88 -4.25
C GLU A 86 7.76 8.24 -3.02
N CYS A 87 9.00 7.74 -3.19
CA CYS A 87 9.78 7.23 -2.07
C CYS A 87 9.96 8.33 -1.02
N ASN A 88 9.83 7.93 0.25
CA ASN A 88 10.09 8.81 1.38
C ASN A 88 11.26 8.26 2.21
N HIS A 89 11.67 9.02 3.24
CA HIS A 89 12.79 8.66 4.10
C HIS A 89 12.73 7.25 4.72
N ILE A 90 11.55 6.64 4.87
CA ILE A 90 11.40 5.24 5.34
C ILE A 90 11.72 4.27 4.21
N CYS A 91 11.29 4.54 2.97
CA CYS A 91 11.68 3.76 1.80
C CYS A 91 13.20 3.77 1.64
N ASP A 92 13.81 4.96 1.73
CA ASP A 92 15.27 5.14 1.62
C ASP A 92 16.02 4.34 2.69
N ALA A 93 15.53 4.37 3.94
CA ALA A 93 16.11 3.62 5.05
C ALA A 93 15.98 2.09 4.89
N LEU A 94 14.97 1.63 4.16
CA LEU A 94 14.74 0.23 3.84
C LEU A 94 15.45 -0.23 2.56
N LEU A 95 16.12 0.68 1.84
CA LEU A 95 16.81 0.42 0.58
C LEU A 95 15.89 -0.17 -0.51
N LEU A 96 14.67 0.38 -0.63
CA LEU A 96 13.65 -0.03 -1.60
C LEU A 96 13.78 0.62 -2.97
#